data_AF-A0A3C1YAV8-F1
#
_entry.id   AF-A0A3C1YAV8-F1
#
_cell.length_a   1.000
_cell.length_b   1.000
_cell.length_c   1.000
_cell.angle_alpha   90.00
_cell.angle_beta   90.00
_cell.angle_gamma   90.00
#
_symmetry.space_group_name_H-M   'P 1'
#
loop_
_entity.id
_entity.type
_entity.pdbx_description
1 polymer ?
#
loop_
_entity_poly.entity_id
_entity_poly.type
_entity_poly.pdbx_seq_one_letter_code
_entity_poly.pdbx_strand_id
1 'polypeptide(L)' 'MTKPNTSFKLSIRDVEIIEEALRAKAGRRGLAIANGETSPQLKAEMIELQNVLGRIHEQKNFYAKFKDGKPYVSG' A
#
# COMPACT_ATOMS: atom_id res chain seq x y z
N MET A 1 8.29 -6.32 29.77
CA MET A 1 7.74 -6.09 28.41
C MET A 1 8.83 -6.41 27.41
N THR A 2 8.53 -7.24 26.41
CA THR A 2 9.43 -7.48 25.27
C THR A 2 9.44 -6.25 24.37
N LYS A 3 10.63 -5.70 24.10
CA LYS A 3 10.78 -4.53 23.24
C LYS A 3 10.44 -4.92 21.79
N PRO A 4 9.50 -4.24 21.10
CA PRO A 4 9.22 -4.53 19.71
C PRO A 4 10.46 -4.28 18.85
N ASN A 5 10.71 -5.18 17.89
CA ASN A 5 11.80 -5.02 16.93
C ASN A 5 11.45 -3.87 15.98
N THR A 6 12.25 -2.81 16.01
CA THR A 6 12.10 -1.64 15.12
C THR A 6 12.98 -1.73 13.88
N SER A 7 13.81 -2.77 13.75
CA SER A 7 14.61 -3.02 12.55
C SER A 7 13.75 -3.73 11.51
N PHE A 8 13.28 -2.97 10.53
CA PHE A 8 12.65 -3.50 9.32
C PHE A 8 13.71 -3.74 8.25
N LYS A 9 13.90 -5.00 7.86
CA LYS A 9 14.80 -5.39 6.77
C LYS A 9 13.98 -5.71 5.51
N LEU A 10 13.34 -4.69 4.94
CA LEU A 10 12.64 -4.81 3.66
C LEU A 10 13.47 -4.16 2.57
N SER A 11 13.74 -4.89 1.50
CA SER A 11 14.30 -4.32 0.28
C SER A 11 13.23 -3.58 -0.51
N ILE A 12 13.65 -2.78 -1.50
CA ILE A 12 12.73 -2.13 -2.44
C ILE A 12 11.83 -3.19 -3.12
N ARG A 13 12.40 -4.33 -3.51
CA ARG A 13 11.66 -5.40 -4.16
C ARG A 13 10.61 -6.04 -3.24
N ASP A 14 10.90 -6.18 -1.95
CA ASP A 14 9.93 -6.69 -0.99
C ASP A 14 8.73 -5.74 -0.86
N VAL A 15 8.99 -4.43 -0.83
CA VAL A 15 7.94 -3.40 -0.77
C VAL A 15 7.09 -3.41 -2.04
N GLU A 16 7.67 -3.60 -3.22
CA GLU A 16 6.92 -3.73 -4.48
C GLU A 16 5.99 -4.95 -4.48
N ILE A 17 6.47 -6.12 -4.04
CA ILE A 17 5.65 -7.34 -3.95
C ILE A 17 4.47 -7.12 -2.99
N ILE A 18 4.71 -6.45 -1.86
CA ILE A 18 3.66 -6.09 -0.91
C ILE A 18 2.67 -5.11 -1.56
N GLU A 19 3.14 -4.09 -2.27
CA GLU A 19 2.31 -3.13 -2.99
C GLU A 19 1.39 -3.83 -4.02
N GLU A 20 1.95 -4.72 -4.85
CA GLU A 20 1.20 -5.50 -5.84
C GLU A 20 0.11 -6.36 -5.18
N ALA A 21 0.44 -7.05 -4.09
CA ALA A 21 -0.51 -7.88 -3.36
C ALA A 21 -1.66 -7.05 -2.76
N LEU A 22 -1.34 -5.87 -2.20
CA LEU A 22 -2.33 -4.93 -1.66
C LEU A 22 -3.23 -4.38 -2.77
N ARG A 23 -2.68 -3.98 -3.92
CA ARG A 23 -3.45 -3.53 -5.09
C ARG A 23 -4.40 -4.63 -5.59
N ALA A 24 -3.92 -5.86 -5.70
CA ALA A 24 -4.76 -7.00 -6.12
C ALA A 24 -5.91 -7.26 -5.15
N LYS A 25 -5.65 -7.17 -3.84
CA LYS A 25 -6.68 -7.32 -2.81
C LYS A 25 -7.70 -6.19 -2.84
N ALA A 26 -7.23 -4.94 -2.95
CA ALA A 26 -8.07 -3.76 -3.10
C ALA A 26 -8.96 -3.84 -4.35
N GLY A 27 -8.42 -4.31 -5.48
CA GLY A 27 -9.19 -4.54 -6.71
C GLY A 27 -10.32 -5.56 -6.53
N ARG A 28 -10.04 -6.72 -5.91
CA ARG A 28 -11.08 -7.72 -5.61
C ARG A 28 -12.17 -7.18 -4.68
N ARG A 29 -11.79 -6.36 -3.68
CA ARG A 29 -12.74 -5.72 -2.76
C ARG A 29 -13.56 -4.63 -3.42
N GLY A 30 -12.95 -3.81 -4.28
CA GLY A 30 -13.65 -2.82 -5.08
C GLY A 30 -14.71 -3.46 -5.98
N LEU A 31 -14.38 -4.59 -6.62
CA LEU A 31 -15.32 -5.34 -7.45
C LEU A 31 -16.50 -5.92 -6.63
N ALA A 32 -16.21 -6.50 -5.47
CA ALA A 32 -17.23 -6.99 -4.54
C ALA A 32 -18.22 -5.89 -4.11
N ILE A 33 -17.69 -4.72 -3.72
CA ILE A 33 -18.51 -3.56 -3.35
C ILE A 33 -19.32 -3.06 -4.56
N ALA A 34 -18.72 -2.99 -5.75
CA ALA A 34 -19.42 -2.59 -6.98
C ALA A 34 -20.55 -3.55 -7.36
N ASN A 35 -20.40 -4.84 -7.05
CA ASN A 35 -21.43 -5.87 -7.23
C ASN A 35 -22.52 -5.85 -6.13
N GLY A 36 -22.50 -4.87 -5.24
CA GLY A 36 -23.55 -4.66 -4.24
C GLY A 36 -23.26 -5.30 -2.88
N GLU A 37 -22.05 -5.76 -2.61
CA GLU A 37 -21.69 -6.28 -1.29
C GLU A 37 -21.57 -5.13 -0.27
N THR A 38 -22.41 -5.15 0.77
CA THR A 38 -22.58 -4.01 1.70
C THR A 38 -21.91 -4.21 3.06
N SER A 39 -21.13 -5.28 3.24
CA SER A 39 -20.45 -5.56 4.52
C SER A 39 -19.64 -4.34 5.00
N PRO A 40 -19.91 -3.82 6.21
CA PRO A 40 -19.12 -2.74 6.80
C PRO A 40 -17.64 -3.10 6.93
N GLN A 41 -17.33 -4.37 7.17
CA GLN A 41 -15.96 -4.87 7.28
C GLN A 41 -15.23 -4.78 5.94
N LEU A 42 -15.89 -5.08 4.81
CA LEU A 42 -15.27 -4.92 3.47
C LEU A 42 -14.93 -3.46 3.19
N LYS A 43 -15.80 -2.52 3.55
CA LYS A 43 -15.56 -1.09 3.39
C LYS A 43 -14.41 -0.60 4.28
N ALA A 44 -14.39 -1.03 5.54
CA ALA A 44 -13.31 -0.70 6.47
C ALA A 44 -11.96 -1.25 5.98
N GLU A 45 -11.92 -2.51 5.53
CA GLU A 45 -10.73 -3.13 4.97
C GLU A 45 -10.26 -2.38 3.70
N MET A 46 -11.18 -1.95 2.84
CA MET A 46 -10.83 -1.17 1.64
C MET A 46 -10.17 0.18 1.99
N ILE A 47 -10.70 0.88 3.00
CA ILE A 47 -10.12 2.13 3.50
C ILE A 47 -8.72 1.89 4.07
N GLU A 48 -8.55 0.82 4.84
CA GLU A 48 -7.25 0.45 5.40
C GLU A 48 -6.21 0.16 4.30
N LEU A 49 -6.59 -0.63 3.28
CA LEU A 49 -5.72 -0.92 2.15
C LEU A 49 -5.29 0.34 1.40
N GLN A 50 -6.22 1.28 1.16
CA GLN A 50 -5.92 2.56 0.52
C GLN A 50 -4.95 3.39 1.35
N ASN A 51 -5.13 3.44 2.68
CA ASN A 51 -4.22 4.14 3.58
C ASN A 51 -2.81 3.52 3.63
N VAL A 52 -2.69 2.19 3.54
CA VAL A 52 -1.38 1.53 3.46
C VAL A 52 -0.71 1.83 2.11
N LEU A 53 -1.44 1.71 1.00
CA LEU A 53 -0.93 2.02 -0.34
C LEU A 53 -0.47 3.48 -0.45
N GLY A 54 -1.22 4.42 0.15
CA GLY A 54 -0.83 5.83 0.24
C GLY A 54 0.52 6.02 0.95
N ARG A 55 0.71 5.38 2.11
CA ARG A 55 1.99 5.44 2.86
C ARG A 55 3.15 4.82 2.08
N ILE A 56 2.93 3.72 1.36
CA ILE A 56 3.95 3.10 0.50
C ILE A 56 4.34 4.06 -0.64
N HIS A 57 3.36 4.69 -1.28
CA HIS A 57 3.59 5.68 -2.34
C HIS A 57 4.39 6.89 -1.84
N GLU A 58 4.06 7.43 -0.66
CA GLU A 58 4.82 8.52 -0.02
C GLU A 58 6.28 8.12 0.25
N GLN A 59 6.51 6.90 0.75
CA GLN A 59 7.87 6.40 0.98
C GLN A 59 8.67 6.26 -0.33
N LYS A 60 8.07 5.76 -1.41
CA LYS A 60 8.73 5.67 -2.73
C LYS A 60 9.15 7.04 -3.24
N ASN A 61 8.28 8.05 -3.12
CA ASN A 61 8.61 9.44 -3.48
C ASN A 61 9.77 10.01 -2.67
N PHE A 62 9.90 9.64 -1.39
CA PHE A 62 11.01 10.07 -0.56
C PHE A 62 12.35 9.48 -1.02
N TYR A 63 12.38 8.18 -1.34
CA TYR A 63 13.62 7.48 -1.72
C TYR A 63 14.05 7.70 -3.18
N ALA A 64 13.10 7.99 -4.08
CA ALA A 64 13.36 8.07 -5.51
C ALA A 64 13.33 9.50 -6.07
N LYS A 65 13.59 10.53 -5.24
CA LYS A 65 13.83 11.89 -5.76
C LYS A 65 14.98 11.84 -6.75
N PHE A 66 14.67 12.06 -8.03
CA PHE A 66 15.69 12.16 -9.07
C PHE A 66 16.56 13.40 -8.84
N LYS A 67 17.74 13.45 -9.45
CA LYS A 67 18.66 14.59 -9.34
C LYS A 67 18.03 15.92 -9.77
N ASP A 68 16.99 15.88 -10.60
CA ASP A 68 16.20 17.02 -11.06
C ASP A 68 14.98 17.35 -10.17
N GLY A 69 14.88 16.72 -8.99
CA GLY A 69 13.86 17.00 -7.99
C GLY A 69 12.48 16.41 -8.29
N LYS A 70 12.34 15.66 -9.39
CA LYS A 70 11.05 15.05 -9.76
C LYS A 70 10.77 13.79 -8.91
N PRO A 71 9.53 13.60 -8.45
CA PRO A 71 9.13 12.35 -7.79
C PRO A 71 9.06 11.20 -8.81
N TYR A 72 9.38 9.99 -8.36
CA TYR A 72 9.16 8.78 -9.14
C TYR A 72 7.70 8.36 -9.09
N VAL A 73 7.01 8.50 -10.22
CA VAL A 73 5.63 8.03 -10.38
C VAL A 73 5.66 6.71 -11.14
N SER A 74 5.50 5.58 -10.43
CA SER A 74 5.19 4.30 -11.07
C SER A 74 3.66 4.14 -11.16
N GLY A 75 3.14 4.11 -12.39
CA GLY A 75 1.78 3.67 -12.69
C GLY A 75 1.66 2.16 -12.57
#